data_AF-A0A3D3K4B3-F1
#
_entry.id   AF-A0A3D3K4B3-F1
#
_cell.length_a   1.000
_cell.length_b   1.000
_cell.length_c   1.000
_cell.angle_alpha   90.00
_cell.angle_beta   90.00
_cell.angle_gamma   90.00
#
_symmetry.space_group_name_H-M   'P 1'
#
loop_
_entity.id
_entity.type
_entity.pdbx_description
1 polymer ?
#
loop_
_entity_poly.entity_id
_entity_poly.type
_entity_poly.pdbx_seq_one_letter_code
_entity_poly.pdbx_strand_id
1 'polypeptide(L)'
;LLTDKPVLYVCNVDERSAATGNAYTEAVRAAIADERAEMLVIAAATEADIAELESYEERQLFLDDLGLEESGVERLIKSAYRLLNLETFFTTGADESRAWTYVRGMKAPQTAGVIHTDFERGFIRAEVIKYADYVELGSEKACRDAGKLSIEGKEYVVQDGDIMHFLFNV
;
A
#
# COMPACT_ATOMS: atom_id res chain seq x y z
N LEU A 1 -7.80 3.90 24.75
CA LEU A 1 -7.32 2.77 25.58
C LEU A 1 -6.42 1.87 24.72
N LEU A 2 -5.62 0.97 25.32
CA LEU A 2 -4.79 0.03 24.54
C LEU A 2 -5.65 -0.91 23.68
N THR A 3 -6.82 -1.29 24.20
CA THR A 3 -7.80 -2.19 23.56
C THR A 3 -8.56 -1.56 22.39
N ASP A 4 -8.44 -0.25 22.17
CA ASP A 4 -9.07 0.42 21.03
C ASP A 4 -8.19 0.37 19.78
N LYS A 5 -6.93 -0.05 19.92
CA LYS A 5 -6.01 -0.15 18.79
C LYS A 5 -6.45 -1.31 17.89
N PRO A 6 -6.43 -1.13 16.56
CA PRO A 6 -6.74 -2.22 15.64
C PRO A 6 -5.68 -3.33 15.75
N VAL A 7 -6.10 -4.58 15.60
CA VAL A 7 -5.27 -5.77 15.83
C VAL A 7 -5.18 -6.63 14.57
N LEU A 8 -3.98 -7.09 14.26
CA LEU A 8 -3.70 -8.11 13.24
C LEU A 8 -3.03 -9.31 13.92
N TYR A 9 -3.68 -10.46 13.88
CA TYR A 9 -3.12 -11.73 14.35
C TYR A 9 -2.20 -12.32 13.29
N VAL A 10 -0.93 -12.53 13.64
CA VAL A 10 0.06 -13.15 12.75
C VAL A 10 0.36 -14.55 13.26
N CYS A 11 -0.20 -15.56 12.59
CA CYS A 11 -0.05 -16.96 12.96
C CYS A 11 1.17 -17.55 12.25
N ASN A 12 2.24 -17.75 13.01
CA ASN A 12 3.44 -18.42 12.53
C ASN A 12 3.24 -19.95 12.48
N VAL A 13 3.49 -20.56 11.32
CA VAL A 13 3.30 -21.99 11.06
C VAL A 13 4.54 -22.62 10.41
N ASP A 14 4.52 -23.93 10.24
CA ASP A 14 5.49 -24.64 9.42
C ASP A 14 5.25 -24.40 7.92
N GLU A 15 6.29 -24.63 7.11
CA GLU A 15 6.31 -24.42 5.66
C GLU A 15 5.13 -25.07 4.92
N ARG A 16 4.79 -26.32 5.28
CA ARG A 16 3.70 -27.07 4.61
C ARG A 16 2.32 -26.47 4.87
N SER A 17 2.21 -25.71 5.96
CA SER A 17 1.00 -25.02 6.37
C SER A 17 0.98 -23.55 5.91
N ALA A 18 2.02 -23.05 5.22
CA ALA A 18 2.14 -21.63 4.87
C ALA A 18 0.98 -21.13 3.99
N ALA A 19 0.55 -21.94 3.03
CA ALA A 19 -0.53 -21.58 2.10
C ALA A 19 -1.93 -21.80 2.68
N THR A 20 -2.12 -22.86 3.47
CA THR A 20 -3.46 -23.36 3.85
C THR A 20 -3.77 -23.24 5.35
N GLY A 21 -2.77 -22.98 6.18
CA GLY A 21 -2.88 -23.06 7.63
C GLY A 21 -2.92 -24.50 8.14
N ASN A 22 -3.25 -24.65 9.42
CA ASN A 22 -3.35 -25.93 10.11
C ASN A 22 -4.44 -25.88 11.21
N ALA A 23 -4.56 -26.96 12.00
CA ALA A 23 -5.56 -27.02 13.06
C ALA A 23 -5.45 -25.87 14.09
N TYR A 24 -4.25 -25.33 14.32
CA TYR A 24 -4.05 -24.21 15.24
C TYR A 24 -4.49 -22.88 14.63
N THR A 25 -4.24 -22.65 13.34
CA THR A 25 -4.74 -21.44 12.67
C THR A 25 -6.25 -21.41 12.63
N GLU A 26 -6.91 -22.57 12.47
CA GLU A 26 -8.37 -22.66 12.55
C GLU A 26 -8.91 -22.45 13.96
N ALA A 27 -8.19 -22.92 14.99
CA ALA A 27 -8.54 -22.61 16.38
C ALA A 27 -8.43 -21.10 16.69
N VAL A 28 -7.39 -20.42 16.19
CA VAL A 28 -7.26 -18.95 16.31
C VAL A 28 -8.38 -18.26 15.56
N ARG A 29 -8.66 -18.65 14.31
CA ARG A 29 -9.75 -18.09 13.50
C ARG A 29 -11.10 -18.17 14.22
N ALA A 30 -11.38 -19.30 14.88
CA ALA A 30 -12.59 -19.47 15.69
C ALA A 30 -12.58 -18.59 16.94
N ALA A 31 -11.43 -18.45 17.62
CA ALA A 31 -11.30 -17.67 18.85
C ALA A 31 -11.51 -16.16 18.63
N ILE A 32 -11.11 -15.64 17.47
CA ILE A 32 -11.19 -14.20 17.15
C ILE A 32 -12.41 -13.85 16.29
N ALA A 33 -13.33 -14.79 16.05
CA ALA A 33 -14.43 -14.62 15.11
C ALA A 33 -15.34 -13.42 15.44
N ASP A 34 -15.48 -13.08 16.71
CA ASP A 34 -16.28 -11.94 17.20
C ASP A 34 -15.45 -10.66 17.38
N GLU A 35 -14.15 -10.71 17.10
CA GLU A 35 -13.26 -9.55 17.17
C GLU A 35 -13.20 -8.80 15.84
N ARG A 36 -13.02 -7.49 15.90
CA ARG A 36 -12.69 -6.67 14.72
C ARG A 36 -11.20 -6.74 14.43
N ALA A 37 -10.71 -7.94 14.12
CA ALA A 37 -9.31 -8.20 13.89
C ALA A 37 -9.09 -8.95 12.57
N GLU A 38 -8.00 -8.60 11.89
CA GLU A 38 -7.52 -9.37 10.74
C GLU A 38 -6.63 -10.52 11.23
N MET A 39 -6.47 -11.55 10.40
CA MET A 39 -5.57 -12.68 10.65
C MET A 39 -4.80 -13.03 9.40
N LEU A 40 -3.51 -13.36 9.58
CA LEU A 40 -2.60 -13.72 8.51
C LEU A 40 -1.74 -14.92 8.95
N VAL A 41 -1.57 -15.89 8.06
CA VAL A 41 -0.73 -17.09 8.29
C VAL A 41 0.62 -16.89 7.59
N ILE A 42 1.73 -16.98 8.32
CA ILE A 42 3.08 -16.93 7.75
C ILE A 42 3.90 -18.14 8.18
N ALA A 43 4.86 -18.56 7.36
CA ALA A 43 5.92 -19.46 7.79
C ALA A 43 7.20 -18.65 7.98
N ALA A 44 7.43 -18.12 9.18
CA ALA A 44 8.51 -17.15 9.41
C ALA A 44 9.92 -17.69 9.11
N ALA A 45 10.13 -19.00 9.23
CA ALA A 45 11.39 -19.63 8.81
C ALA A 45 11.57 -19.54 7.29
N THR A 46 10.54 -19.92 6.54
CA THR A 46 10.48 -19.79 5.08
C THR A 46 10.64 -18.34 4.63
N GLU A 47 10.07 -17.36 5.35
CA GLU A 47 10.27 -15.94 5.05
C GLU A 47 11.73 -15.48 5.22
N ALA A 48 12.47 -16.08 6.16
CA ALA A 48 13.89 -15.79 6.33
C ALA A 48 14.70 -16.31 5.13
N ASP A 49 14.41 -17.52 4.67
CA ASP A 49 15.04 -18.09 3.48
C ASP A 49 14.74 -17.24 2.23
N ILE A 50 13.47 -16.81 2.07
CA ILE A 50 13.04 -15.91 0.99
C ILE A 50 13.81 -14.58 1.03
N ALA A 51 14.11 -14.05 2.22
CA ALA A 51 14.81 -12.78 2.38
C ALA A 51 16.31 -12.85 2.00
N GLU A 52 16.89 -14.05 1.94
CA GLU A 52 18.26 -14.28 1.50
C GLU A 52 18.38 -14.40 -0.04
N LEU A 53 17.25 -14.56 -0.75
CA LEU A 53 17.23 -14.62 -2.22
C LEU A 53 17.39 -13.22 -2.82
N GLU A 54 18.46 -13.03 -3.59
CA GLU A 54 18.78 -11.73 -4.19
C GLU A 54 18.04 -11.50 -5.52
N SER A 55 17.73 -12.57 -6.26
CA SER A 55 17.07 -12.48 -7.56
C SER A 55 15.55 -12.54 -7.41
N TYR A 56 14.86 -11.62 -8.10
CA TYR A 56 13.40 -11.66 -8.24
C TYR A 56 12.92 -12.99 -8.85
N GLU A 57 13.63 -13.51 -9.84
CA GLU A 57 13.26 -14.75 -10.51
C GLU A 57 13.38 -15.95 -9.56
N GLU A 58 14.45 -16.02 -8.77
CA GLU A 58 14.65 -17.08 -7.77
C GLU A 58 13.58 -17.01 -6.68
N ARG A 59 13.27 -15.79 -6.21
CA ARG A 59 12.21 -15.56 -5.24
C ARG A 59 10.85 -16.02 -5.76
N GLN A 60 10.53 -15.70 -7.01
CA GLN A 60 9.26 -16.11 -7.62
C GLN A 60 9.17 -17.63 -7.77
N LEU A 61 10.23 -18.29 -8.25
CA LEU A 61 10.26 -19.75 -8.36
C LEU A 61 10.05 -20.42 -7.01
N PHE A 62 10.69 -19.91 -5.95
CA PHE A 62 10.54 -20.44 -4.60
C PHE A 62 9.12 -20.25 -4.05
N LEU A 63 8.50 -19.09 -4.30
CA LEU A 63 7.11 -18.84 -3.92
C LEU A 63 6.14 -19.78 -4.66
N ASP A 64 6.34 -19.96 -5.96
CA ASP A 64 5.52 -20.84 -6.81
C ASP A 64 5.61 -22.30 -6.34
N ASP A 65 6.80 -22.79 -5.97
CA ASP A 65 7.02 -24.13 -5.43
C ASP A 65 6.26 -24.36 -4.11
N LEU A 66 6.06 -23.30 -3.32
CA LEU A 66 5.28 -23.30 -2.08
C LEU A 66 3.78 -23.06 -2.30
N GLY A 67 3.37 -22.78 -3.54
CA GLY A 67 1.99 -22.42 -3.88
C GLY A 67 1.58 -21.04 -3.35
N LEU A 68 2.54 -20.11 -3.25
CA LEU A 68 2.33 -18.75 -2.79
C LEU A 68 2.50 -17.77 -3.96
N GLU A 69 1.59 -16.81 -4.08
CA GLU A 69 1.70 -15.73 -5.09
C GLU A 69 2.62 -14.59 -4.61
N GLU A 70 2.68 -14.38 -3.30
CA GLU A 70 3.49 -13.33 -2.66
C GLU A 70 3.95 -13.80 -1.27
N SER A 71 5.08 -13.24 -0.82
CA SER A 71 5.66 -13.57 0.50
C SER A 71 4.75 -13.14 1.66
N GLY A 72 4.84 -13.85 2.78
CA GLY A 72 4.16 -13.51 4.02
C GLY A 72 4.55 -12.13 4.55
N VAL A 73 5.81 -11.71 4.37
CA VAL A 73 6.26 -10.36 4.74
C VAL A 73 5.58 -9.27 3.92
N GLU A 74 5.44 -9.43 2.60
CA GLU A 74 4.73 -8.47 1.76
C GLU A 74 3.25 -8.37 2.12
N ARG A 75 2.61 -9.52 2.34
CA ARG A 75 1.23 -9.57 2.84
C ARG A 75 1.07 -8.89 4.19
N LEU A 76 2.05 -9.06 5.09
CA LEU A 76 2.06 -8.43 6.41
C LEU A 76 2.17 -6.91 6.29
N ILE A 77 3.08 -6.40 5.45
CA ILE A 77 3.24 -4.96 5.20
C ILE A 77 1.95 -4.36 4.65
N LYS A 78 1.36 -4.97 3.61
CA LYS A 78 0.08 -4.51 3.02
C LYS A 78 -1.05 -4.50 4.04
N SER A 79 -1.14 -5.54 4.87
CA SER A 79 -2.18 -5.65 5.91
C SER A 79 -1.98 -4.63 7.02
N ALA A 80 -0.74 -4.40 7.46
CA ALA A 80 -0.43 -3.36 8.44
C ALA A 80 -0.74 -1.96 7.91
N TYR A 81 -0.48 -1.69 6.63
CA TYR A 81 -0.84 -0.41 5.99
C TYR A 81 -2.35 -0.15 6.04
N ARG A 82 -3.15 -1.15 5.66
CA ARG A 82 -4.61 -1.07 5.74
C ARG A 82 -5.10 -0.94 7.18
N LEU A 83 -4.51 -1.69 8.11
CA LEU A 83 -4.84 -1.64 9.55
C LEU A 83 -4.63 -0.25 10.14
N LEU A 84 -3.58 0.45 9.69
CA LEU A 84 -3.27 1.82 10.07
C LEU A 84 -4.05 2.89 9.28
N ASN A 85 -4.97 2.46 8.41
CA ASN A 85 -5.76 3.34 7.54
C ASN A 85 -4.88 4.25 6.66
N LEU A 86 -3.77 3.70 6.17
CA LEU A 86 -2.81 4.38 5.32
C LEU A 86 -3.04 4.05 3.85
N GLU A 87 -2.81 5.04 2.99
CA GLU A 87 -2.85 4.96 1.54
C GLU A 87 -1.59 5.63 0.97
N THR A 88 -1.36 5.44 -0.33
CA THR A 88 -0.19 5.95 -1.04
C THR A 88 -0.62 6.85 -2.19
N PHE A 89 0.00 8.02 -2.34
CA PHE A 89 -0.03 8.78 -3.59
C PHE A 89 1.38 8.88 -4.14
N PHE A 90 1.51 9.20 -5.42
CA PHE A 90 2.80 9.27 -6.11
C PHE A 90 3.09 10.66 -6.63
N THR A 91 4.37 11.03 -6.59
CA THR A 91 4.92 12.12 -7.41
C THR A 91 5.88 11.50 -8.40
N THR A 92 5.77 11.82 -9.68
CA THR A 92 6.65 11.31 -10.73
C THR A 92 7.14 12.45 -11.61
N GLY A 93 8.43 12.42 -11.97
CA GLY A 93 9.07 13.37 -12.86
C GLY A 93 10.30 12.74 -13.51
N ALA A 94 11.08 13.54 -14.25
CA ALA A 94 12.27 13.06 -14.92
C ALA A 94 13.36 12.58 -13.94
N ASP A 95 13.45 13.23 -12.78
CA ASP A 95 14.51 12.96 -11.79
C ASP A 95 14.11 11.90 -10.75
N GLU A 96 12.84 11.87 -10.35
CA GLU A 96 12.37 11.03 -9.23
C GLU A 96 10.94 10.52 -9.45
N SER A 97 10.71 9.27 -9.05
CA SER A 97 9.40 8.71 -8.77
C SER A 97 9.34 8.31 -7.31
N ARG A 98 8.35 8.83 -6.57
CA ARG A 98 8.26 8.64 -5.12
C ARG A 98 6.85 8.32 -4.67
N ALA A 99 6.75 7.35 -3.77
CA ALA A 99 5.55 7.01 -3.02
C ALA A 99 5.48 7.85 -1.73
N TRP A 100 4.31 8.39 -1.44
CA TRP A 100 4.02 9.19 -0.25
C TRP A 100 2.87 8.58 0.53
N THR A 101 3.16 8.24 1.79
CA THR A 101 2.17 7.70 2.73
C THR A 101 1.27 8.81 3.27
N TYR A 102 -0.03 8.58 3.27
CA TYR A 102 -0.99 9.47 3.89
C TYR A 102 -2.12 8.68 4.57
N VAL A 103 -2.89 9.33 5.45
CA VAL A 103 -4.06 8.71 6.07
C VAL A 103 -5.25 8.83 5.13
N ARG A 104 -5.96 7.73 4.89
CA ARG A 104 -7.16 7.70 4.04
C ARG A 104 -8.12 8.81 4.42
N GLY A 105 -8.64 9.49 3.40
CA GLY A 105 -9.62 10.58 3.55
C GLY A 105 -9.00 11.96 3.70
N MET A 106 -7.66 12.09 3.72
CA MET A 106 -7.01 13.39 3.63
C MET A 106 -7.32 14.08 2.29
N LYS A 107 -7.47 15.40 2.35
CA LYS A 107 -7.67 16.25 1.17
C LYS A 107 -6.34 16.63 0.53
N ALA A 108 -6.39 17.04 -0.74
CA ALA A 108 -5.22 17.42 -1.53
C ALA A 108 -4.25 18.42 -0.84
N PRO A 109 -4.70 19.47 -0.11
CA PRO A 109 -3.78 20.35 0.62
C PRO A 109 -3.02 19.63 1.73
N GLN A 110 -3.69 18.72 2.44
CA GLN A 110 -3.10 17.99 3.57
C GLN A 110 -2.08 16.97 3.08
N THR A 111 -2.34 16.30 1.95
CA THR A 111 -1.36 15.39 1.33
C THR A 111 -0.17 16.16 0.74
N ALA A 112 -0.38 17.36 0.19
CA ALA A 112 0.73 18.25 -0.17
C ALA A 112 1.59 18.62 1.06
N GLY A 113 0.96 18.80 2.23
CA GLY A 113 1.63 19.02 3.52
C GLY A 113 2.56 17.89 3.96
N VAL A 114 2.29 16.64 3.55
CA VAL A 114 3.18 15.49 3.79
C VAL A 114 4.53 15.66 3.09
N ILE A 115 4.54 16.32 1.91
CA ILE A 115 5.78 16.67 1.21
C ILE A 115 6.48 17.82 1.92
N HIS A 116 5.75 18.91 2.17
CA HIS A 116 6.27 20.06 2.89
C HIS A 116 5.13 20.91 3.46
N THR A 117 5.28 21.39 4.70
CA THR A 117 4.23 22.18 5.39
C THR A 117 3.84 23.48 4.67
N ASP A 118 4.75 24.09 3.92
CA ASP A 118 4.42 25.28 3.12
C ASP A 118 3.51 24.97 1.92
N PHE A 119 3.55 23.75 1.37
CA PHE A 119 2.67 23.39 0.25
C PHE A 119 1.21 23.33 0.70
N GLU A 120 0.95 22.88 1.93
CA GLU A 120 -0.40 22.88 2.49
C GLU A 120 -0.94 24.30 2.65
N ARG A 121 -0.12 25.22 3.16
CA ARG A 121 -0.50 26.64 3.37
C ARG A 121 -0.68 27.37 2.04
N GLY A 122 0.26 27.15 1.12
CA GLY A 122 0.32 27.78 -0.20
C GLY A 122 -0.52 27.08 -1.27
N PHE A 123 -1.26 26.01 -0.93
CA PHE A 123 -1.95 25.17 -1.90
C PHE A 123 -2.90 25.97 -2.79
N ILE A 124 -2.73 25.83 -4.10
CA ILE A 124 -3.61 26.38 -5.12
C ILE A 124 -4.53 25.27 -5.66
N ARG A 125 -3.94 24.20 -6.20
CA ARG A 125 -4.62 23.06 -6.83
C ARG A 125 -3.66 21.89 -6.99
N ALA A 126 -4.19 20.71 -7.32
CA ALA A 126 -3.40 19.55 -7.72
C ALA A 126 -3.78 19.13 -9.14
N GLU A 127 -2.78 18.76 -9.96
CA GLU A 127 -3.00 17.93 -11.14
C GLU A 127 -2.99 16.47 -10.69
N VAL A 128 -4.00 15.70 -11.09
CA VAL A 128 -4.20 14.32 -10.65
C VAL A 128 -4.39 13.41 -11.85
N ILE A 129 -3.64 12.31 -11.89
CA ILE A 129 -3.82 11.20 -12.83
C ILE A 129 -4.02 9.93 -12.01
N LYS A 130 -4.97 9.08 -12.41
CA LYS A 130 -5.17 7.78 -11.76
C LYS A 130 -4.05 6.82 -12.18
N TYR A 131 -3.55 6.02 -11.22
CA TYR A 131 -2.52 5.01 -11.48
C TYR A 131 -2.82 4.15 -12.70
N ALA A 132 -4.05 3.61 -12.79
CA ALA A 132 -4.46 2.76 -13.90
C ALA A 132 -4.36 3.46 -15.26
N ASP A 133 -4.81 4.72 -15.35
CA ASP A 133 -4.72 5.51 -16.59
C ASP A 133 -3.26 5.77 -16.98
N TYR A 134 -2.39 6.05 -16.00
CA TYR A 134 -0.97 6.31 -16.25
C TYR A 134 -0.24 5.08 -16.74
N VAL A 135 -0.49 3.91 -16.14
CA VAL A 135 0.11 2.64 -16.57
C VAL A 135 -0.38 2.23 -17.95
N GLU A 136 -1.67 2.40 -18.24
CA GLU A 136 -2.25 2.08 -19.55
C GLU A 136 -1.70 2.98 -20.68
N LEU A 137 -1.60 4.28 -20.42
CA LEU A 137 -1.18 5.28 -21.43
C LEU A 137 0.34 5.51 -21.47
N GLY A 138 1.07 5.06 -20.46
CA GLY A 138 2.53 5.01 -20.40
C GLY A 138 3.24 6.35 -20.16
N SER A 139 2.53 7.49 -20.11
CA SER A 139 3.14 8.78 -19.77
C SER A 139 2.13 9.84 -19.33
N GLU A 140 2.60 10.84 -18.58
CA GLU A 140 1.81 12.03 -18.21
C GLU A 140 1.26 12.76 -19.45
N LYS A 141 2.10 12.91 -20.49
CA LYS A 141 1.70 13.54 -21.75
C LYS A 141 0.55 12.79 -22.41
N ALA A 142 0.64 11.46 -22.50
CA ALA A 142 -0.41 10.64 -23.09
C ALA A 142 -1.72 10.73 -22.27
N CYS A 143 -1.63 10.76 -20.94
CA CYS A 143 -2.77 10.99 -20.06
C CYS A 143 -3.42 12.36 -20.30
N ARG A 144 -2.60 13.41 -20.43
CA ARG A 144 -3.08 14.77 -20.71
C ARG A 144 -3.77 14.85 -22.07
N ASP A 145 -3.17 14.29 -23.11
CA ASP A 145 -3.72 14.25 -24.47
C ASP A 145 -5.03 13.45 -24.54
N ALA A 146 -5.18 12.41 -23.70
CA ALA A 146 -6.39 11.61 -23.57
C ALA A 146 -7.44 12.20 -22.61
N GLY A 147 -7.18 13.36 -21.99
CA GLY A 147 -8.10 14.00 -21.04
C GLY A 147 -8.23 13.29 -19.69
N LYS A 148 -7.22 12.48 -19.30
CA LYS A 148 -7.15 11.74 -18.03
C LYS A 148 -6.42 12.48 -16.91
N LEU A 149 -5.99 13.71 -17.17
CA LEU A 149 -5.43 14.61 -16.16
C LEU A 149 -6.54 15.53 -15.64
N SER A 150 -6.86 15.40 -14.36
CA SER A 150 -7.84 16.22 -13.66
C SER A 150 -7.17 17.35 -12.89
N ILE A 151 -7.83 18.49 -12.80
CA ILE A 151 -7.39 19.63 -11.99
C ILE A 151 -8.29 19.71 -10.77
N GLU A 152 -7.72 19.42 -9.61
CA GLU A 152 -8.44 19.21 -8.37
C GLU A 152 -8.19 20.33 -7.36
N GLY A 153 -9.27 20.74 -6.69
CA GLY A 153 -9.27 21.82 -5.71
C GLY A 153 -9.01 21.34 -4.28
N LYS A 154 -9.17 22.26 -3.32
CA LYS A 154 -8.93 22.01 -1.90
C LYS A 154 -9.81 20.92 -1.28
N GLU A 155 -10.98 20.69 -1.87
CA GLU A 155 -11.97 19.72 -1.36
C GLU A 155 -11.76 18.30 -1.89
N TYR A 156 -10.84 18.10 -2.84
CA TYR A 156 -10.57 16.79 -3.40
C TYR A 156 -9.99 15.86 -2.34
N VAL A 157 -10.66 14.72 -2.16
CA VAL A 157 -10.20 13.64 -1.28
C VAL A 157 -9.29 12.74 -2.10
N VAL A 158 -8.01 12.70 -1.73
CA VAL A 158 -7.01 11.91 -2.45
C VAL A 158 -7.39 10.43 -2.41
N GLN A 159 -7.17 9.75 -3.53
CA GLN A 159 -7.43 8.32 -3.68
C GLN A 159 -6.10 7.56 -3.70
N ASP A 160 -6.11 6.32 -3.21
CA ASP A 160 -4.95 5.45 -3.27
C ASP A 160 -4.45 5.29 -4.71
N GLY A 161 -3.14 5.43 -4.89
CA GLY A 161 -2.46 5.40 -6.17
C GLY A 161 -2.53 6.67 -7.02
N ASP A 162 -3.16 7.75 -6.56
CA ASP A 162 -3.17 9.00 -7.32
C ASP A 162 -1.75 9.48 -7.62
N ILE A 163 -1.48 9.80 -8.88
CA ILE A 163 -0.24 10.45 -9.32
C ILE A 163 -0.51 11.95 -9.36
N MET A 164 0.20 12.71 -8.53
CA MET A 164 -0.13 14.09 -8.20
C MET A 164 1.01 15.05 -8.48
N HIS A 165 0.66 16.22 -9.00
CA HIS A 165 1.53 17.40 -9.05
C HIS A 165 0.82 18.56 -8.35
N PHE A 166 1.39 19.05 -7.26
CA PHE A 166 0.84 20.17 -6.49
C PHE A 166 1.33 21.51 -7.01
N LEU A 167 0.40 22.43 -7.29
CA LEU A 167 0.70 23.84 -7.54
C LEU A 167 0.43 24.63 -6.26
N PHE A 168 1.42 25.41 -5.84
CA PHE A 168 1.39 26.22 -4.63
C PHE A 168 2.06 27.57 -4.86
N ASN A 169 1.73 28.55 -4.02
CA ASN A 169 2.44 29.82 -3.96
C ASN A 169 3.20 29.92 -2.63
N VAL A 170 4.45 30.37 -2.71
CA VAL A 170 5.31 30.64 -1.54
C VAL A 170 5.27 32.12 -1.19
#